data_AF-A0A9P7ZC06-F1
#
_entry.id   AF-A0A9P7ZC06-F1
#
_cell.length_a   1.000
_cell.length_b   1.000
_cell.length_c   1.000
_cell.angle_alpha   90.00
_cell.angle_beta   90.00
_cell.angle_gamma   90.00
#
_symmetry.space_group_name_H-M   'P 1'
#
loop_
_entity.id
_entity.type
_entity.pdbx_description
1 polymer ?
#
loop_
_entity_poly.entity_id
_entity_poly.type
_entity_poly.pdbx_seq_one_letter_code
_entity_poly.pdbx_strand_id
1 'polypeptide(L)'
;MSALRSFHGGRRGASPMHALRDQATRNAEVYCRLRLEDRKDDARALAAWQTQKNSLSSDHARRCVRGLLKNTLLKEALGPLLDIPGMRSGLLISTIHKLLTAKADEEAKAYLDHTHALWVRIAGSKEATAKLGPEDVQALHLRCPRFCTGDAALITKQMEQGAIFRAFTPNERSAILAAILSIETIITSLRTFSQDIHVLQVCATSMRHIVTPRGQTIRQALLGCYRPVERAQESNDTASAAGIAIQELWVFMLGNLQGMANPISASNKRLAGPITEASRDVLVQAAEYAQQLGFRSTEIQRHVHATERGSGDIADPKRCHRTDTVPALHKDALASLVVKHTTERLSRRCGRPKKDSYQLDRGLLTRGNLQADLASLDVRGPELTSFFVLRCQYNAFFGSEHEASRQGSPLPNAAEERLSEPTRTCSPPVERLTLEQSIRNFRKQSVESVRAGLSPITESSSVTSSRESIALGRAQASPSPEPIRVLFRAYSDGRFHTIKQVDAGDPTAVLKAGRELTNQKMMLLSVDLGFISPEQCFENALVSDLHTIFTLPANDLKITPELEKAVQQLRTDATRRRR
;
A
#
# COMPACT_ATOMS: atom_id res chain seq x y z
N MET A 1 19.36 65.81 -3.15
CA MET A 1 18.46 65.32 -2.10
C MET A 1 17.45 64.41 -2.77
N SER A 2 17.63 63.09 -2.70
CA SER A 2 16.93 62.17 -1.77
C SER A 2 15.41 62.12 -2.04
N ALA A 3 14.70 61.00 -2.18
CA ALA A 3 14.97 59.64 -1.74
C ALA A 3 13.92 58.64 -2.31
N LEU A 4 14.28 57.34 -2.24
CA LEU A 4 13.42 56.17 -1.98
C LEU A 4 12.50 55.61 -3.09
N ARG A 5 13.06 54.68 -3.88
CA ARG A 5 12.29 53.55 -4.46
C ARG A 5 12.35 52.37 -3.50
N SER A 6 11.21 51.97 -2.94
CA SER A 6 11.09 50.73 -2.17
C SER A 6 10.93 49.53 -3.11
N PHE A 7 11.84 48.56 -3.00
CA PHE A 7 11.69 47.23 -3.58
C PHE A 7 10.77 46.42 -2.66
N HIS A 8 9.56 46.09 -3.13
CA HIS A 8 8.74 45.03 -2.52
C HIS A 8 8.84 43.79 -3.40
N GLY A 9 9.75 42.89 -3.03
CA GLY A 9 9.83 41.53 -3.56
C GLY A 9 8.57 40.76 -3.17
N GLY A 10 7.70 40.51 -4.14
CA GLY A 10 6.51 39.69 -3.97
C GLY A 10 6.90 38.26 -3.60
N ARG A 11 6.66 37.88 -2.35
CA ARG A 11 6.63 36.47 -1.91
C ARG A 11 5.53 35.76 -2.68
N ARG A 12 5.89 34.92 -3.65
CA ARG A 12 4.97 33.95 -4.25
C ARG A 12 4.50 33.01 -3.13
N GLY A 13 3.22 33.09 -2.78
CA GLY A 13 2.60 32.16 -1.83
C GLY A 13 2.69 30.73 -2.37
N ALA A 14 3.22 29.82 -1.56
CA ALA A 14 3.25 28.40 -1.88
C ALA A 14 1.82 27.86 -2.05
N SER A 15 1.60 27.02 -3.07
CA SER A 15 0.31 26.34 -3.31
C SER A 15 -0.14 25.54 -2.07
N PRO A 16 -1.44 25.47 -1.72
CA PRO A 16 -1.95 24.77 -0.53
C PRO A 16 -1.52 23.29 -0.43
N MET A 17 -1.35 22.61 -1.56
CA MET A 17 -0.84 21.23 -1.62
C MET A 17 0.66 21.14 -1.32
N HIS A 18 1.43 22.14 -1.74
CA HIS A 18 2.84 22.29 -1.35
C HIS A 18 2.91 22.57 0.16
N ALA A 19 2.05 23.44 0.69
CA ALA A 19 1.99 23.74 2.12
C ALA A 19 1.60 22.52 2.98
N LEU A 20 0.67 21.66 2.54
CA LEU A 20 0.31 20.41 3.26
C LEU A 20 1.41 19.34 3.19
N ARG A 21 2.08 19.20 2.04
CA ARG A 21 3.25 18.33 1.87
C ARG A 21 4.44 18.82 2.71
N ASP A 22 4.67 20.13 2.72
CA ASP A 22 5.65 20.80 3.56
C ASP A 22 5.33 20.63 5.05
N GLN A 23 4.04 20.64 5.43
CA GLN A 23 3.63 20.51 6.83
C GLN A 23 3.80 19.08 7.38
N ALA A 24 3.50 18.06 6.57
CA ALA A 24 3.74 16.66 6.93
C ALA A 24 5.24 16.37 7.04
N THR A 25 6.02 16.88 6.09
CA THR A 25 7.49 16.78 6.08
C THR A 25 8.10 17.49 7.29
N ARG A 26 7.62 18.69 7.63
CA ARG A 26 8.07 19.46 8.79
C ARG A 26 7.88 18.71 10.11
N ASN A 27 6.72 18.07 10.33
CA ASN A 27 6.48 17.32 11.56
C ASN A 27 7.40 16.10 11.67
N ALA A 28 7.65 15.40 10.57
CA ALA A 28 8.59 14.29 10.52
C ALA A 28 10.04 14.74 10.81
N GLU A 29 10.47 15.87 10.25
CA GLU A 29 11.78 16.47 10.52
C GLU A 29 11.96 16.86 11.98
N VAL A 30 10.94 17.48 12.59
CA VAL A 30 10.97 17.80 14.03
C VAL A 30 11.09 16.54 14.86
N TYR A 31 10.36 15.47 14.53
CA TYR A 31 10.53 14.17 15.19
C TYR A 31 11.95 13.62 15.02
N CYS A 32 12.53 13.68 13.82
CA CYS A 32 13.91 13.22 13.59
C CYS A 32 14.90 13.97 14.49
N ARG A 33 14.81 15.30 14.57
CA ARG A 33 15.69 16.10 15.45
C ARG A 33 15.50 15.75 16.93
N LEU A 34 14.26 15.60 17.37
CA LEU A 34 13.96 15.17 18.75
C LEU A 34 14.56 13.78 19.02
N ARG A 35 14.45 12.86 18.07
CA ARG A 35 14.97 11.50 18.20
C ARG A 35 16.50 11.46 18.25
N LEU A 36 17.18 12.34 17.50
CA LEU A 36 18.65 12.46 17.56
C LEU A 36 19.14 12.89 18.94
N GLU A 37 18.42 13.80 19.62
CA GLU A 37 18.76 14.17 20.99
C GLU A 37 18.34 13.09 22.01
N ASP A 38 17.20 12.42 21.79
CA ASP A 38 16.72 11.29 22.61
C ASP A 38 17.68 10.10 22.63
N ARG A 39 18.49 9.90 21.59
CA ARG A 39 19.53 8.85 21.55
C ARG A 39 20.75 9.15 22.42
N LYS A 40 20.98 10.40 22.82
CA LYS A 40 22.18 10.80 23.56
C LYS A 40 22.01 10.54 25.06
N ASP A 41 21.00 11.15 25.66
CA ASP A 41 20.64 11.00 27.07
C ASP A 41 19.27 11.64 27.38
N ASP A 42 18.69 11.28 28.53
CA ASP A 42 17.36 11.76 28.95
C ASP A 42 17.30 13.28 29.17
N ALA A 43 18.40 13.90 29.63
CA ALA A 43 18.43 15.34 29.90
C ALA A 43 18.36 16.14 28.60
N ARG A 44 19.10 15.72 27.56
CA ARG A 44 19.04 16.27 26.22
C ARG A 44 17.70 15.99 25.56
N ALA A 45 17.15 14.80 25.72
CA ALA A 45 15.81 14.46 25.23
C ALA A 45 14.76 15.46 25.76
N LEU A 46 14.78 15.70 27.08
CA LEU A 46 13.87 16.63 27.75
C LEU A 46 14.08 18.07 27.29
N ALA A 47 15.33 18.54 27.26
CA ALA A 47 15.68 19.89 26.81
C ALA A 47 15.24 20.12 25.36
N ALA A 48 15.56 19.19 24.46
CA ALA A 48 15.16 19.25 23.05
C ALA A 48 13.63 19.28 22.90
N TRP A 49 12.91 18.46 23.69
CA TRP A 49 11.45 18.49 23.71
C TRP A 49 10.91 19.86 24.13
N GLN A 50 11.44 20.48 25.18
CA GLN A 50 10.96 21.79 25.63
C GLN A 50 11.17 22.88 24.57
N THR A 51 12.31 22.86 23.89
CA THR A 51 12.66 23.83 22.85
C THR A 51 11.87 23.61 21.55
N GLN A 52 11.68 22.37 21.11
CA GLN A 52 11.19 22.07 19.76
C GLN A 52 9.71 21.66 19.68
N LYS A 53 9.04 21.35 20.81
CA LYS A 53 7.61 20.94 20.80
C LYS A 53 6.68 21.96 20.11
N ASN A 54 7.03 23.24 20.15
CA ASN A 54 6.24 24.31 19.53
C ASN A 54 6.48 24.43 18.02
N SER A 55 7.52 23.78 17.48
CA SER A 55 7.74 23.66 16.02
C SER A 55 6.84 22.62 15.36
N LEU A 56 6.16 21.78 16.15
CA LEU A 56 5.13 20.86 15.66
C LEU A 56 3.85 21.62 15.32
N SER A 57 3.20 21.20 14.24
CA SER A 57 2.12 21.93 13.60
C SER A 57 0.84 22.10 14.43
N SER A 58 0.62 21.24 15.42
CA SER A 58 -0.59 21.21 16.22
C SER A 58 -0.41 20.44 17.52
N ASP A 59 -1.33 20.62 18.47
CA ASP A 59 -1.39 19.83 19.70
C ASP A 59 -1.57 18.34 19.42
N HIS A 60 -2.28 17.99 18.35
CA HIS A 60 -2.38 16.61 17.88
C HIS A 60 -1.01 16.05 17.50
N ALA A 61 -0.24 16.79 16.70
CA ALA A 61 1.11 16.38 16.33
C ALA A 61 2.03 16.25 17.56
N ARG A 62 1.94 17.17 18.52
CA ARG A 62 2.67 17.07 19.80
C ARG A 62 2.31 15.81 20.57
N ARG A 63 1.03 15.47 20.69
CA ARG A 63 0.58 14.24 21.36
C ARG A 63 1.09 12.99 20.65
N CYS A 64 1.00 12.94 19.33
CA CYS A 64 1.51 11.83 18.52
C CYS A 64 3.02 11.63 18.74
N VAL A 65 3.81 12.68 18.57
CA VAL A 65 5.27 12.61 18.72
C VAL A 65 5.66 12.21 20.14
N ARG A 66 5.04 12.81 21.16
CA ARG A 66 5.29 12.43 22.56
C ARG A 66 4.93 10.98 22.82
N GLY A 67 3.80 10.50 22.29
CA GLY A 67 3.40 9.10 22.44
C GLY A 67 4.39 8.14 21.79
N LEU A 68 4.93 8.52 20.62
CA LEU A 68 5.95 7.75 19.92
C LEU A 68 7.28 7.72 20.68
N LEU A 69 7.75 8.85 21.21
CA LEU A 69 8.97 8.93 22.04
C LEU A 69 8.87 8.15 23.35
N LYS A 70 7.65 7.96 23.88
CA LYS A 70 7.41 7.11 25.06
C LYS A 70 7.34 5.63 24.72
N ASN A 71 7.08 5.26 23.47
CA ASN A 71 7.01 3.86 23.05
C ASN A 71 8.40 3.39 22.61
N THR A 72 9.14 2.79 23.54
CA THR A 72 10.51 2.32 23.31
C THR A 72 10.60 1.37 22.11
N LEU A 73 9.66 0.43 22.00
CA LEU A 73 9.67 -0.57 20.93
C LEU A 73 9.54 0.09 19.54
N LEU A 74 8.61 1.03 19.38
CA LEU A 74 8.39 1.72 18.11
C LEU A 74 9.48 2.75 17.78
N LYS A 75 9.97 3.51 18.77
CA LYS A 75 11.01 4.54 18.51
C LYS A 75 12.38 3.93 18.18
N GLU A 76 12.66 2.73 18.69
CA GLU A 76 13.85 1.98 18.31
C GLU A 76 13.69 1.39 16.91
N ALA A 77 12.55 0.78 16.57
CA ALA A 77 12.29 0.24 15.23
C ALA A 77 12.28 1.33 14.12
N LEU A 78 11.78 2.54 14.42
CA LEU A 78 11.84 3.68 13.49
C LEU A 78 13.25 4.22 13.29
N GLY A 79 14.14 4.02 14.26
CA GLY A 79 15.45 4.66 14.29
C GLY A 79 16.26 4.43 13.01
N PRO A 80 16.54 3.17 12.63
CA PRO A 80 17.30 2.85 11.43
C PRO A 80 16.67 3.38 10.14
N LEU A 81 15.33 3.37 10.04
CA LEU A 81 14.63 3.92 8.88
C LEU A 81 14.80 5.44 8.75
N LEU A 82 14.91 6.17 9.86
CA LEU A 82 15.15 7.61 9.83
C LEU A 82 16.61 7.97 9.50
N ASP A 83 17.54 7.03 9.65
CA ASP A 83 18.92 7.22 9.24
C ASP A 83 19.06 7.24 7.71
N ILE A 84 18.10 6.63 6.98
CA ILE A 84 17.96 6.68 5.52
C ILE A 84 17.38 8.05 5.08
N PRO A 85 18.14 8.93 4.41
CA PRO A 85 17.68 10.28 4.09
C PRO A 85 16.39 10.33 3.27
N GLY A 86 16.27 9.48 2.24
CA GLY A 86 15.09 9.40 1.38
C GLY A 86 13.81 8.96 2.07
N MET A 87 13.90 8.34 3.26
CA MET A 87 12.77 7.74 3.95
C MET A 87 12.00 8.73 4.85
N ARG A 88 12.68 9.77 5.34
CA ARG A 88 12.19 10.67 6.40
C ARG A 88 10.87 11.36 6.07
N SER A 89 10.69 11.79 4.82
CA SER A 89 9.48 12.50 4.36
C SER A 89 8.25 11.60 4.27
N GLY A 90 8.43 10.27 4.34
CA GLY A 90 7.33 9.31 4.31
C GLY A 90 6.57 9.21 5.63
N LEU A 91 7.15 9.63 6.76
CA LEU A 91 6.54 9.49 8.08
C LEU A 91 5.38 10.47 8.29
N LEU A 92 4.15 9.96 8.33
CA LEU A 92 2.97 10.80 8.57
C LEU A 92 2.62 10.84 10.06
N ILE A 93 3.07 11.89 10.76
CA ILE A 93 2.74 12.13 12.18
C ILE A 93 1.22 12.17 12.44
N SER A 94 0.43 12.56 11.44
CA SER A 94 -1.04 12.53 11.50
C SER A 94 -1.64 11.12 11.64
N THR A 95 -0.90 10.07 11.30
CA THR A 95 -1.36 8.67 11.39
C THR A 95 -0.90 7.96 12.67
N ILE A 96 0.06 8.53 13.40
CA ILE A 96 0.66 7.91 14.59
C ILE A 96 -0.36 7.69 15.72
N HIS A 97 -1.38 8.54 15.85
CA HIS A 97 -2.44 8.28 16.82
C HIS A 97 -3.15 6.94 16.55
N LYS A 98 -3.24 6.48 15.30
CA LYS A 98 -3.85 5.20 14.93
C LYS A 98 -2.95 4.04 15.34
N LEU A 99 -1.65 4.16 15.13
CA LEU A 99 -0.63 3.23 15.63
C LEU A 99 -0.77 3.03 17.14
N LEU A 100 -0.67 4.12 17.89
CA LEU A 100 -0.72 4.09 19.36
C LEU A 100 -2.08 3.62 19.89
N THR A 101 -3.16 3.96 19.18
CA THR A 101 -4.49 3.50 19.54
C THR A 101 -4.67 2.03 19.23
N ALA A 102 -4.06 1.46 18.19
CA ALA A 102 -4.23 0.05 17.81
C ALA A 102 -3.77 -0.91 18.91
N LYS A 103 -2.69 -0.57 19.63
CA LYS A 103 -2.03 -1.44 20.63
C LYS A 103 -1.51 -2.74 20.01
N ALA A 104 -1.01 -2.67 18.78
CA ALA A 104 -0.40 -3.78 18.04
C ALA A 104 1.05 -3.39 17.72
N ASP A 105 1.82 -3.12 18.77
CA ASP A 105 3.13 -2.45 18.65
C ASP A 105 4.17 -3.42 18.08
N GLU A 106 4.07 -4.70 18.41
CA GLU A 106 4.95 -5.77 17.93
C GLU A 106 4.78 -6.02 16.42
N GLU A 107 3.54 -6.06 15.91
CA GLU A 107 3.25 -6.16 14.47
C GLU A 107 3.74 -4.92 13.72
N ALA A 108 3.53 -3.74 14.30
CA ALA A 108 4.01 -2.50 13.70
C ALA A 108 5.54 -2.45 13.65
N LYS A 109 6.24 -2.94 14.68
CA LYS A 109 7.69 -3.11 14.65
C LYS A 109 8.13 -4.10 13.58
N ALA A 110 7.49 -5.26 13.46
CA ALA A 110 7.81 -6.23 12.43
C ALA A 110 7.75 -5.61 11.02
N TYR A 111 6.74 -4.76 10.76
CA TYR A 111 6.64 -4.02 9.49
C TYR A 111 7.82 -3.07 9.28
N LEU A 112 8.19 -2.31 10.32
CA LEU A 112 9.31 -1.37 10.24
C LEU A 112 10.65 -2.09 10.03
N ASP A 113 10.87 -3.21 10.73
CA ASP A 113 12.05 -4.04 10.57
C ASP A 113 12.12 -4.63 9.16
N HIS A 114 11.01 -5.18 8.65
CA HIS A 114 10.89 -5.68 7.28
C HIS A 114 11.24 -4.60 6.26
N THR A 115 10.68 -3.40 6.46
CA THR A 115 10.98 -2.25 5.61
C THR A 115 12.47 -1.93 5.63
N HIS A 116 13.09 -1.86 6.80
CA HIS A 116 14.52 -1.58 6.91
C HIS A 116 15.37 -2.67 6.23
N ALA A 117 15.04 -3.95 6.45
CA ALA A 117 15.72 -5.08 5.84
C ALA A 117 15.65 -5.04 4.30
N LEU A 118 14.48 -4.70 3.73
CA LEU A 118 14.34 -4.51 2.28
C LEU A 118 15.29 -3.43 1.75
N TRP A 119 15.38 -2.28 2.41
CA TRP A 119 16.23 -1.18 1.95
C TRP A 119 17.72 -1.46 2.12
N VAL A 120 18.11 -2.18 3.17
CA VAL A 120 19.48 -2.70 3.33
C VAL A 120 19.81 -3.69 2.20
N ARG A 121 18.89 -4.62 1.87
CA ARG A 121 19.06 -5.55 0.75
C ARG A 121 19.19 -4.83 -0.58
N ILE A 122 18.38 -3.81 -0.83
CA ILE A 122 18.44 -3.00 -2.06
C ILE A 122 19.78 -2.29 -2.16
N ALA A 123 20.21 -1.61 -1.10
CA ALA A 123 21.47 -0.85 -1.10
C ALA A 123 22.73 -1.74 -1.04
N GLY A 124 22.58 -3.01 -0.67
CA GLY A 124 23.65 -4.00 -0.52
C GLY A 124 24.33 -4.01 0.85
N SER A 125 24.21 -2.93 1.63
CA SER A 125 24.73 -2.85 3.01
C SER A 125 23.99 -1.79 3.81
N LYS A 126 24.15 -1.80 5.14
CA LYS A 126 23.54 -0.80 6.02
C LYS A 126 24.14 0.59 5.77
N GLU A 127 25.45 0.67 5.56
CA GLU A 127 26.20 1.91 5.33
C GLU A 127 25.77 2.54 4.00
N ALA A 128 25.57 1.73 2.97
CA ALA A 128 25.13 2.19 1.66
C ALA A 128 23.72 2.80 1.67
N THR A 129 22.87 2.48 2.66
CA THR A 129 21.54 3.11 2.77
C THR A 129 21.61 4.63 2.98
N ALA A 130 22.72 5.16 3.50
CA ALA A 130 22.93 6.60 3.65
C ALA A 130 23.01 7.34 2.29
N LYS A 131 23.31 6.63 1.20
CA LYS A 131 23.34 7.17 -0.17
C LYS A 131 21.94 7.29 -0.79
N LEU A 132 20.91 6.71 -0.18
CA LEU A 132 19.56 6.68 -0.75
C LEU A 132 18.85 8.03 -0.63
N GLY A 133 18.52 8.61 -1.78
CA GLY A 133 17.80 9.88 -1.89
C GLY A 133 16.27 9.70 -1.87
N PRO A 134 15.50 10.80 -1.68
CA PRO A 134 14.05 10.77 -1.78
C PRO A 134 13.53 10.26 -3.12
N GLU A 135 14.25 10.56 -4.21
CA GLU A 135 13.92 10.10 -5.56
C GLU A 135 14.01 8.58 -5.70
N ASP A 136 14.98 7.94 -5.03
CA ASP A 136 15.16 6.48 -5.05
C ASP A 136 14.01 5.80 -4.34
N VAL A 137 13.65 6.31 -3.15
CA VAL A 137 12.53 5.80 -2.35
C VAL A 137 11.20 5.98 -3.08
N GLN A 138 10.96 7.15 -3.66
CA GLN A 138 9.73 7.44 -4.41
C GLN A 138 9.63 6.62 -5.71
N ALA A 139 10.75 6.30 -6.34
CA ALA A 139 10.77 5.48 -7.54
C ALA A 139 10.47 4.00 -7.26
N LEU A 140 10.76 3.49 -6.06
CA LEU A 140 10.56 2.07 -5.76
C LEU A 140 9.35 1.75 -4.88
N HIS A 141 8.96 2.65 -3.98
CA HIS A 141 7.87 2.32 -3.05
C HIS A 141 6.59 1.92 -3.81
N LEU A 142 5.83 0.99 -3.22
CA LEU A 142 4.60 0.40 -3.80
C LEU A 142 4.83 -0.53 -5.02
N ARG A 143 6.07 -0.75 -5.46
CA ARG A 143 6.37 -1.59 -6.62
C ARG A 143 6.82 -2.99 -6.22
N CYS A 144 6.56 -3.97 -7.08
CA CYS A 144 7.01 -5.36 -6.94
C CYS A 144 7.54 -5.88 -8.29
N PRO A 145 8.79 -5.56 -8.63
CA PRO A 145 9.34 -5.80 -9.98
C PRO A 145 9.56 -7.28 -10.31
N ARG A 146 9.59 -8.16 -9.31
CA ARG A 146 9.69 -9.60 -9.54
C ARG A 146 8.46 -10.15 -10.26
N PHE A 147 7.26 -9.66 -9.92
CA PHE A 147 5.98 -10.15 -10.42
C PHE A 147 5.28 -9.19 -11.39
N CYS A 148 5.46 -7.87 -11.24
CA CYS A 148 4.89 -6.85 -12.12
C CYS A 148 5.89 -6.44 -13.21
N THR A 149 5.59 -6.77 -14.46
CA THR A 149 6.44 -6.42 -15.62
C THR A 149 6.47 -4.92 -15.90
N GLY A 150 5.35 -4.22 -15.63
CA GLY A 150 5.28 -2.76 -15.72
C GLY A 150 6.23 -2.05 -14.75
N ASP A 151 6.28 -2.51 -13.50
CA ASP A 151 7.22 -2.01 -12.49
C ASP A 151 8.67 -2.26 -12.90
N ALA A 152 8.98 -3.48 -13.34
CA ALA A 152 10.32 -3.86 -13.78
C ALA A 152 10.80 -2.99 -14.94
N ALA A 153 9.97 -2.83 -15.99
CA ALA A 153 10.33 -2.02 -17.14
C ALA A 153 10.56 -0.55 -16.77
N LEU A 154 9.70 0.01 -15.92
CA LEU A 154 9.82 1.40 -15.46
C LEU A 154 11.10 1.63 -14.65
N ILE A 155 11.41 0.74 -13.71
CA ILE A 155 12.62 0.86 -12.87
C ILE A 155 13.88 0.67 -13.69
N THR A 156 13.92 -0.35 -14.57
CA THR A 156 15.07 -0.58 -15.46
C THR A 156 15.34 0.65 -16.31
N LYS A 157 14.30 1.23 -16.93
CA LYS A 157 14.43 2.46 -17.72
C LYS A 157 14.96 3.64 -16.89
N GLN A 158 14.44 3.84 -15.68
CA GLN A 158 14.92 4.93 -14.80
C GLN A 158 16.38 4.71 -14.36
N MET A 159 16.78 3.45 -14.15
CA MET A 159 18.15 3.08 -13.82
C MET A 159 19.10 3.31 -15.01
N GLU A 160 18.70 2.95 -16.23
CA GLU A 160 19.48 3.20 -17.45
C GLU A 160 19.66 4.69 -17.74
N GLN A 161 18.61 5.48 -17.48
CA GLN A 161 18.62 6.94 -17.69
C GLN A 161 19.39 7.73 -16.63
N GLY A 162 19.93 7.08 -15.58
CA GLY A 162 20.62 7.80 -14.51
C GLY A 162 19.69 8.55 -13.55
N ALA A 163 18.36 8.39 -13.66
CA ALA A 163 17.39 9.20 -12.92
C ALA A 163 17.31 8.86 -11.43
N ILE A 164 17.62 7.61 -11.08
CA ILE A 164 17.62 7.05 -9.73
C ILE A 164 18.99 6.43 -9.43
N PHE A 165 19.30 6.26 -8.15
CA PHE A 165 20.55 5.73 -7.59
C PHE A 165 21.79 6.49 -8.09
N ARG A 166 21.68 7.82 -8.22
CA ARG A 166 22.74 8.70 -8.74
C ARG A 166 24.02 8.70 -7.89
N ALA A 167 23.88 8.46 -6.59
CA ALA A 167 24.99 8.46 -5.63
C ALA A 167 25.78 7.14 -5.62
N PHE A 168 25.36 6.16 -6.43
CA PHE A 168 26.00 4.85 -6.55
C PHE A 168 26.79 4.73 -7.84
N THR A 169 27.89 3.98 -7.78
CA THR A 169 28.73 3.64 -8.94
C THR A 169 27.97 2.75 -9.93
N PRO A 170 28.39 2.68 -11.21
CA PRO A 170 27.75 1.81 -12.19
C PRO A 170 27.65 0.34 -11.76
N ASN A 171 28.70 -0.21 -11.13
CA ASN A 171 28.70 -1.59 -10.63
C ASN A 171 27.70 -1.79 -9.48
N GLU A 172 27.67 -0.85 -8.52
CA GLU A 172 26.66 -0.86 -7.45
C GLU A 172 25.24 -0.79 -8.04
N ARG A 173 25.00 0.07 -9.04
CA ARG A 173 23.69 0.21 -9.70
C ARG A 173 23.23 -1.08 -10.38
N SER A 174 24.14 -1.81 -11.01
CA SER A 174 23.83 -3.13 -11.59
C SER A 174 23.43 -4.14 -10.52
N ALA A 175 24.15 -4.19 -9.39
CA ALA A 175 23.82 -5.05 -8.27
C ALA A 175 22.48 -4.67 -7.62
N ILE A 176 22.23 -3.36 -7.43
CA ILE A 176 20.98 -2.80 -6.93
C ILE A 176 19.81 -3.20 -7.84
N LEU A 177 19.96 -3.07 -9.17
CA LEU A 177 18.91 -3.47 -10.11
C LEU A 177 18.60 -4.96 -10.00
N ALA A 178 19.62 -5.82 -9.94
CA ALA A 178 19.43 -7.25 -9.74
C ALA A 178 18.71 -7.55 -8.41
N ALA A 179 19.08 -6.88 -7.33
CA ALA A 179 18.42 -7.01 -6.03
C ALA A 179 16.95 -6.61 -6.12
N ILE A 180 16.63 -5.44 -6.69
CA ILE A 180 15.25 -4.94 -6.85
C ILE A 180 14.39 -5.91 -7.67
N LEU A 181 14.91 -6.45 -8.77
CA LEU A 181 14.19 -7.40 -9.63
C LEU A 181 13.95 -8.76 -8.96
N SER A 182 14.67 -9.06 -7.88
CA SER A 182 14.52 -10.28 -7.06
C SER A 182 13.56 -10.13 -5.88
N ILE A 183 13.04 -8.93 -5.59
CA ILE A 183 12.17 -8.71 -4.43
C ILE A 183 10.76 -9.23 -4.74
N GLU A 184 10.33 -10.21 -3.95
CA GLU A 184 9.06 -10.92 -4.09
C GLU A 184 7.88 -10.23 -3.38
N THR A 185 8.13 -9.14 -2.68
CA THR A 185 7.10 -8.35 -1.99
C THR A 185 6.98 -6.96 -2.58
N ILE A 186 5.92 -6.25 -2.21
CA ILE A 186 5.85 -4.81 -2.46
C ILE A 186 6.97 -4.12 -1.67
N ILE A 187 7.77 -3.29 -2.33
CA ILE A 187 8.81 -2.49 -1.70
C ILE A 187 8.13 -1.45 -0.79
N THR A 188 8.27 -1.64 0.53
CA THR A 188 7.64 -0.81 1.55
C THR A 188 8.45 0.46 1.85
N SER A 189 7.84 1.43 2.52
CA SER A 189 8.45 2.66 3.01
C SER A 189 7.68 3.19 4.22
N LEU A 190 8.17 4.23 4.90
CA LEU A 190 7.38 4.92 5.93
C LEU A 190 6.06 5.50 5.39
N ARG A 191 6.01 5.79 4.09
CA ARG A 191 4.78 6.24 3.44
C ARG A 191 3.75 5.11 3.32
N THR A 192 4.18 3.91 2.92
CA THR A 192 3.28 2.74 2.82
C THR A 192 2.84 2.29 4.21
N PHE A 193 3.77 2.23 5.16
CA PHE A 193 3.49 1.96 6.57
C PHE A 193 2.38 2.87 7.11
N SER A 194 2.47 4.17 6.86
CA SER A 194 1.47 5.14 7.32
C SER A 194 0.06 4.88 6.77
N GLN A 195 -0.07 4.20 5.63
CA GLN A 195 -1.36 3.77 5.07
C GLN A 195 -1.76 2.39 5.61
N ASP A 196 -0.86 1.42 5.58
CA ASP A 196 -1.13 0.02 5.97
C ASP A 196 -1.52 -0.11 7.44
N ILE A 197 -1.09 0.83 8.29
CA ILE A 197 -1.50 0.92 9.69
C ILE A 197 -3.01 1.02 9.87
N HIS A 198 -3.74 1.50 8.86
CA HIS A 198 -5.19 1.56 8.89
C HIS A 198 -5.85 0.17 8.86
N VAL A 199 -5.20 -0.82 8.24
CA VAL A 199 -5.66 -2.22 8.22
C VAL A 199 -5.36 -2.85 9.57
N LEU A 200 -4.13 -2.69 10.05
CA LEU A 200 -3.71 -3.17 11.38
C LEU A 200 -4.61 -2.59 12.48
N GLN A 201 -4.90 -1.28 12.42
CA GLN A 201 -5.77 -0.61 13.39
C GLN A 201 -7.16 -1.25 13.42
N VAL A 202 -7.79 -1.51 12.26
CA VAL A 202 -9.13 -2.10 12.25
C VAL A 202 -9.09 -3.48 12.88
N CYS A 203 -8.18 -4.36 12.44
CA CYS A 203 -8.07 -5.72 12.98
C CYS A 203 -7.82 -5.70 14.49
N ALA A 204 -6.84 -4.92 14.96
CA ALA A 204 -6.47 -4.83 16.37
C ALA A 204 -7.57 -4.20 17.24
N THR A 205 -8.33 -3.24 16.70
CA THR A 205 -9.45 -2.65 17.43
C THR A 205 -10.61 -3.65 17.50
N SER A 206 -10.87 -4.43 16.45
CA SER A 206 -11.88 -5.50 16.47
C SER A 206 -11.53 -6.63 17.44
N MET A 207 -10.26 -6.97 17.60
CA MET A 207 -9.81 -7.94 18.61
C MET A 207 -10.17 -7.53 20.06
N ARG A 208 -10.54 -6.27 20.31
CA ARG A 208 -10.98 -5.83 21.65
C ARG A 208 -12.34 -6.39 22.07
N HIS A 209 -13.12 -6.89 21.11
CA HIS A 209 -14.35 -7.61 21.43
C HIS A 209 -14.08 -8.98 22.05
N ILE A 210 -12.89 -9.55 21.83
CA ILE A 210 -12.51 -10.87 22.36
C ILE A 210 -11.43 -10.79 23.44
N VAL A 211 -10.72 -9.66 23.59
CA VAL A 211 -9.73 -9.49 24.67
C VAL A 211 -9.58 -8.03 25.10
N THR A 212 -9.57 -7.74 26.40
CA THR A 212 -9.27 -6.39 26.90
C THR A 212 -7.77 -6.21 27.20
N PRO A 213 -7.04 -5.36 26.44
CA PRO A 213 -5.62 -5.10 26.66
C PRO A 213 -5.41 -4.10 27.81
N ARG A 214 -5.42 -4.59 29.06
CA ARG A 214 -5.30 -3.79 30.31
C ARG A 214 -3.93 -3.10 30.47
N GLY A 215 -3.65 -2.10 29.62
CA GLY A 215 -2.35 -1.41 29.55
C GLY A 215 -1.32 -2.09 28.64
N GLN A 216 -1.55 -3.35 28.29
CA GLN A 216 -0.71 -4.18 27.41
C GLN A 216 -1.01 -3.95 25.92
N THR A 217 -0.22 -4.59 25.05
CA THR A 217 -0.56 -4.76 23.63
C THR A 217 -1.62 -5.86 23.45
N ILE A 218 -2.28 -5.89 22.29
CA ILE A 218 -3.23 -6.95 21.92
C ILE A 218 -2.52 -8.31 21.92
N ARG A 219 -1.32 -8.39 21.34
CA ARG A 219 -0.50 -9.61 21.34
C ARG A 219 -0.22 -10.09 22.77
N GLN A 220 0.25 -9.22 23.66
CA GLN A 220 0.49 -9.58 25.06
C GLN A 220 -0.78 -10.06 25.78
N ALA A 221 -1.92 -9.40 25.55
CA ALA A 221 -3.18 -9.79 26.16
C ALA A 221 -3.66 -11.17 25.64
N LEU A 222 -3.50 -11.45 24.34
CA LEU A 222 -3.80 -12.74 23.74
C LEU A 222 -2.88 -13.85 24.27
N LEU A 223 -1.58 -13.58 24.41
CA LEU A 223 -0.63 -14.54 24.99
C LEU A 223 -1.00 -14.88 26.45
N GLY A 224 -1.39 -13.88 27.25
CA GLY A 224 -1.79 -14.12 28.65
C GLY A 224 -3.03 -15.01 28.79
N CYS A 225 -3.92 -14.99 27.79
CA CYS A 225 -5.16 -15.77 27.79
C CYS A 225 -5.09 -17.05 26.92
N TYR A 226 -3.94 -17.35 26.31
CA TYR A 226 -3.75 -18.54 25.50
C TYR A 226 -3.59 -19.80 26.37
N ARG A 227 -4.35 -20.85 26.05
CA ARG A 227 -4.23 -22.18 26.65
C ARG A 227 -4.09 -23.19 25.51
N PRO A 228 -2.95 -23.91 25.42
CA PRO A 228 -2.74 -24.92 24.39
C PRO A 228 -3.91 -25.92 24.39
N VAL A 229 -4.46 -26.19 23.21
CA VAL A 229 -5.38 -27.33 23.03
C VAL A 229 -4.58 -28.61 23.22
N GLU A 230 -5.16 -29.65 23.82
CA GLU A 230 -4.47 -30.91 24.24
C GLU A 230 -3.48 -31.47 23.20
N ARG A 231 -3.76 -31.35 21.90
CA ARG A 231 -2.88 -31.79 20.80
C ARG A 231 -1.62 -30.94 20.57
N ALA A 232 -1.55 -29.72 21.11
CA ALA A 232 -0.35 -28.86 21.07
C ALA A 232 0.58 -29.09 22.27
N GLN A 233 0.21 -29.98 23.21
CA GLN A 233 1.09 -30.42 24.30
C GLN A 233 2.20 -31.36 23.80
N GLU A 234 2.03 -31.96 22.61
CA GLU A 234 3.02 -32.83 21.96
C GLU A 234 4.16 -32.05 21.28
N SER A 235 3.95 -30.76 20.95
CA SER A 235 5.01 -29.87 20.46
C SER A 235 5.60 -29.08 21.64
N ASN A 236 6.89 -29.25 21.90
CA ASN A 236 7.61 -28.59 23.02
C ASN A 236 7.67 -27.05 22.97
N ASP A 237 7.02 -26.38 22.02
CA ASP A 237 7.05 -24.93 21.87
C ASP A 237 5.65 -24.29 21.92
N THR A 238 5.17 -24.04 23.14
CA THR A 238 3.92 -23.32 23.39
C THR A 238 3.93 -21.88 22.84
N ALA A 239 5.09 -21.26 22.71
CA ALA A 239 5.21 -19.88 22.22
C ALA A 239 4.99 -19.82 20.71
N SER A 240 5.57 -20.77 19.96
CA SER A 240 5.30 -20.93 18.52
C SER A 240 3.83 -21.24 18.26
N ALA A 241 3.22 -22.17 19.02
CA ALA A 241 1.80 -22.49 18.89
C ALA A 241 0.88 -21.27 19.14
N ALA A 242 1.20 -20.46 20.15
CA ALA A 242 0.48 -19.22 20.43
C ALA A 242 0.67 -18.17 19.33
N GLY A 243 1.90 -18.05 18.79
CA GLY A 243 2.20 -17.19 17.65
C GLY A 243 1.36 -17.52 16.41
N ILE A 244 1.27 -18.80 16.06
CA ILE A 244 0.42 -19.30 14.98
C ILE A 244 -1.05 -18.98 15.24
N ALA A 245 -1.54 -19.23 16.47
CA ALA A 245 -2.92 -18.92 16.83
C ALA A 245 -3.25 -17.43 16.70
N ILE A 246 -2.33 -16.53 17.08
CA ILE A 246 -2.50 -15.08 16.91
C ILE A 246 -2.56 -14.71 15.42
N GLN A 247 -1.72 -15.32 14.59
CA GLN A 247 -1.73 -15.09 13.15
C GLN A 247 -3.05 -15.56 12.51
N GLU A 248 -3.53 -16.76 12.85
CA GLU A 248 -4.82 -17.28 12.37
C GLU A 248 -5.98 -16.36 12.75
N LEU A 249 -5.98 -15.90 14.01
CA LEU A 249 -6.98 -14.95 14.49
C LEU A 249 -6.91 -13.63 13.72
N TRP A 250 -5.71 -13.13 13.41
CA TRP A 250 -5.57 -11.92 12.59
C TRP A 250 -6.06 -12.13 11.17
N VAL A 251 -5.76 -13.26 10.54
CA VAL A 251 -6.27 -13.61 9.21
C VAL A 251 -7.80 -13.67 9.21
N PHE A 252 -8.41 -14.24 10.26
CA PHE A 252 -9.85 -14.21 10.44
C PHE A 252 -10.39 -12.78 10.55
N MET A 253 -9.74 -11.92 11.33
CA MET A 253 -10.12 -10.51 11.44
C MET A 253 -10.01 -9.79 10.09
N LEU A 254 -8.93 -10.05 9.34
CA LEU A 254 -8.72 -9.50 8.01
C LEU A 254 -9.80 -10.00 7.04
N GLY A 255 -10.18 -11.27 7.10
CA GLY A 255 -11.25 -11.88 6.30
C GLY A 255 -12.66 -11.40 6.65
N ASN A 256 -12.82 -10.68 7.77
CA ASN A 256 -14.11 -10.14 8.23
C ASN A 256 -14.12 -8.61 8.43
N LEU A 257 -13.19 -7.87 7.81
CA LEU A 257 -13.03 -6.41 7.96
C LEU A 257 -14.33 -5.60 7.81
N GLN A 258 -15.22 -5.99 6.90
CA GLN A 258 -16.47 -5.24 6.63
C GLN A 258 -17.60 -5.52 7.64
N GLY A 259 -17.54 -6.65 8.36
CA GLY A 259 -18.56 -7.03 9.36
C GLY A 259 -18.23 -6.57 10.77
N MET A 260 -17.00 -6.09 11.00
CA MET A 260 -16.51 -5.70 12.32
C MET A 260 -16.45 -4.18 12.45
N ALA A 261 -17.40 -3.63 13.19
CA ALA A 261 -17.34 -2.23 13.59
C ALA A 261 -16.22 -1.99 14.62
N ASN A 262 -15.76 -0.74 14.71
CA ASN A 262 -14.85 -0.34 15.78
C ASN A 262 -15.60 -0.29 17.11
N PRO A 263 -15.14 -0.97 18.19
CA PRO A 263 -15.73 -0.83 19.53
C PRO A 263 -15.60 0.59 20.10
N ILE A 264 -14.73 1.43 19.55
CA ILE A 264 -14.50 2.80 20.00
C ILE A 264 -15.45 3.76 19.28
N SER A 265 -16.70 3.82 19.72
CA SER A 265 -17.59 4.96 19.42
C SER A 265 -18.71 5.11 20.45
N ALA A 266 -18.35 5.40 21.70
CA ALA A 266 -19.30 5.98 22.67
C ALA A 266 -18.95 7.42 23.09
N SER A 267 -17.71 7.90 22.89
CA SER A 267 -17.26 9.19 23.46
C SER A 267 -17.00 10.34 22.48
N ASN A 268 -17.03 10.13 21.16
CA ASN A 268 -16.85 11.22 20.18
C ASN A 268 -18.12 11.47 19.36
N LYS A 269 -19.18 11.94 20.02
CA LYS A 269 -20.49 12.35 19.45
C LYS A 269 -20.44 13.50 18.41
N ARG A 270 -19.25 13.96 17.98
CA ARG A 270 -19.14 15.14 17.10
C ARG A 270 -18.59 14.87 15.69
N LEU A 271 -18.17 13.63 15.38
CA LEU A 271 -17.52 13.33 14.09
C LEU A 271 -17.85 11.94 13.49
N ALA A 272 -18.81 11.20 14.03
CA ALA A 272 -19.20 9.91 13.49
C ALA A 272 -20.47 10.05 12.62
N GLY A 273 -20.38 9.66 11.35
CA GLY A 273 -21.54 9.15 10.61
C GLY A 273 -22.15 7.94 11.35
N PRO A 274 -23.29 7.41 10.89
CA PRO A 274 -24.04 6.39 11.61
C PRO A 274 -23.12 5.23 12.03
N ILE A 275 -23.08 4.99 13.34
CA ILE A 275 -22.40 3.87 13.96
C ILE A 275 -23.05 2.61 13.36
N THR A 276 -22.35 1.94 12.46
CA THR A 276 -22.71 0.57 12.11
C THR A 276 -22.27 -0.26 13.30
N GLU A 277 -23.20 -0.84 14.06
CA GLU A 277 -22.85 -1.80 15.10
C GLU A 277 -22.15 -3.00 14.44
N ALA A 278 -21.17 -3.59 15.12
CA ALA A 278 -20.53 -4.80 14.62
C ALA A 278 -21.60 -5.89 14.48
N SER A 279 -21.59 -6.64 13.38
CA SER A 279 -22.53 -7.75 13.23
C SER A 279 -22.37 -8.70 14.41
N ARG A 280 -23.45 -8.89 15.18
CA ARG A 280 -23.47 -9.78 16.33
C ARG A 280 -22.98 -11.18 15.94
N ASP A 281 -23.36 -11.65 14.76
CA ASP A 281 -22.96 -12.95 14.21
C ASP A 281 -21.45 -13.03 13.98
N VAL A 282 -20.85 -11.97 13.42
CA VAL A 282 -19.40 -11.92 13.20
C VAL A 282 -18.63 -11.90 14.53
N LEU A 283 -19.16 -11.23 15.55
CA LEU A 283 -18.54 -11.23 16.89
C LEU A 283 -18.62 -12.61 17.56
N VAL A 284 -19.75 -13.31 17.43
CA VAL A 284 -19.91 -14.68 17.93
C VAL A 284 -18.94 -15.62 17.21
N GLN A 285 -18.88 -15.57 15.89
CA GLN A 285 -17.92 -16.37 15.09
C GLN A 285 -16.47 -16.06 15.48
N ALA A 286 -16.12 -14.80 15.72
CA ALA A 286 -14.79 -14.41 16.18
C ALA A 286 -14.45 -15.01 17.55
N ALA A 287 -15.40 -15.01 18.49
CA ALA A 287 -15.22 -15.56 19.82
C ALA A 287 -15.10 -17.10 19.79
N GLU A 288 -15.96 -17.78 19.04
CA GLU A 288 -15.92 -19.23 18.84
C GLU A 288 -14.59 -19.64 18.19
N TYR A 289 -14.17 -18.94 17.13
CA TYR A 289 -12.90 -19.22 16.46
C TYR A 289 -11.71 -18.99 17.40
N ALA A 290 -11.71 -17.89 18.17
CA ALA A 290 -10.68 -17.65 19.18
C ALA A 290 -10.64 -18.75 20.26
N GLN A 291 -11.80 -19.26 20.69
CA GLN A 291 -11.89 -20.37 21.63
C GLN A 291 -11.32 -21.67 21.02
N GLN A 292 -11.62 -21.97 19.76
CA GLN A 292 -11.08 -23.12 19.04
C GLN A 292 -9.54 -23.05 18.90
N LEU A 293 -9.00 -21.85 18.71
CA LEU A 293 -7.55 -21.62 18.63
C LEU A 293 -6.84 -21.77 19.99
N GLY A 294 -7.56 -21.75 21.10
CA GLY A 294 -7.01 -21.91 22.47
C GLY A 294 -7.09 -20.66 23.34
N PHE A 295 -7.66 -19.55 22.88
CA PHE A 295 -7.79 -18.33 23.70
C PHE A 295 -8.93 -18.45 24.71
N ARG A 296 -8.72 -17.93 25.93
CA ARG A 296 -9.67 -18.00 27.05
C ARG A 296 -9.74 -16.65 27.77
N SER A 297 -10.68 -15.80 27.36
CA SER A 297 -10.96 -14.53 28.02
C SER A 297 -12.41 -14.46 28.49
N THR A 298 -12.70 -13.53 29.41
CA THR A 298 -14.08 -13.29 29.88
C THR A 298 -15.00 -12.82 28.77
N GLU A 299 -14.44 -12.11 27.79
CA GLU A 299 -15.12 -11.55 26.63
C GLU A 299 -15.50 -12.66 25.64
N ILE A 300 -14.58 -13.59 25.37
CA ILE A 300 -14.84 -14.79 24.56
C ILE A 300 -15.96 -15.61 25.18
N GLN A 301 -15.86 -15.91 26.48
CA GLN A 301 -16.90 -16.67 27.20
C GLN A 301 -18.25 -15.97 27.15
N ARG A 302 -18.29 -14.64 27.34
CA ARG A 302 -19.54 -13.86 27.26
C ARG A 302 -20.21 -13.98 25.90
N HIS A 303 -19.46 -13.92 24.81
CA HIS A 303 -20.00 -14.03 23.46
C HIS A 303 -20.49 -15.44 23.14
N VAL A 304 -19.75 -16.49 23.53
CA VAL A 304 -20.12 -17.89 23.30
C VAL A 304 -21.37 -18.28 24.11
N HIS A 305 -21.42 -17.98 25.41
CA HIS A 305 -22.57 -18.32 26.26
C HIS A 305 -23.85 -17.53 25.96
N ALA A 306 -23.73 -16.38 25.29
CA ALA A 306 -24.90 -15.62 24.85
C ALA A 306 -25.66 -16.30 23.70
N THR A 307 -25.01 -17.22 22.97
CA THR A 307 -25.59 -17.98 21.86
C THR A 307 -26.32 -19.23 22.35
N GLU A 308 -25.84 -19.88 23.42
CA GLU A 308 -26.43 -21.10 24.00
C GLU A 308 -27.86 -20.89 24.57
N ARG A 309 -28.29 -19.64 24.78
CA ARG A 309 -29.63 -19.30 25.33
C ARG A 309 -30.69 -18.94 24.27
N GLY A 310 -30.43 -19.13 22.98
CA GLY A 310 -31.33 -18.68 21.90
C GLY A 310 -31.35 -19.55 20.63
N SER A 311 -31.31 -20.88 20.78
CA SER A 311 -31.27 -21.93 19.74
C SER A 311 -31.85 -21.61 18.34
N GLY A 312 -31.13 -22.03 17.29
CA GLY A 312 -31.67 -22.29 15.93
C GLY A 312 -30.64 -22.08 14.81
N ASP A 313 -30.16 -23.17 14.21
CA ASP A 313 -29.35 -23.26 12.98
C ASP A 313 -28.04 -22.42 12.90
N ILE A 314 -26.95 -23.04 13.35
CA ILE A 314 -25.59 -22.62 12.99
C ILE A 314 -25.18 -23.37 11.73
N ALA A 315 -24.92 -22.64 10.64
CA ALA A 315 -24.23 -23.18 9.48
C ALA A 315 -22.85 -23.69 9.90
N ASP A 316 -22.56 -24.94 9.58
CA ASP A 316 -21.32 -25.66 9.87
C ASP A 316 -20.08 -24.76 9.66
N PRO A 317 -19.35 -24.36 10.72
CA PRO A 317 -18.15 -23.58 10.58
C PRO A 317 -17.09 -24.47 9.92
N LYS A 318 -16.93 -24.29 8.60
CA LYS A 318 -15.99 -25.06 7.78
C LYS A 318 -14.64 -25.26 8.49
N ARG A 319 -14.36 -26.54 8.78
CA ARG A 319 -13.08 -27.12 9.20
C ARG A 319 -11.85 -26.28 8.82
N CYS A 320 -11.16 -25.72 9.81
CA CYS A 320 -9.74 -25.40 9.66
C CYS A 320 -8.94 -26.70 9.71
N HIS A 321 -8.53 -27.17 8.54
CA HIS A 321 -7.47 -28.18 8.44
C HIS A 321 -6.14 -27.52 8.87
N ARG A 322 -5.61 -27.94 10.03
CA ARG A 322 -4.18 -27.78 10.33
C ARG A 322 -3.43 -28.84 9.52
N THR A 323 -2.63 -28.40 8.55
CA THR A 323 -1.51 -29.17 8.06
C THR A 323 -0.25 -28.40 8.42
N ASP A 324 0.64 -29.03 9.17
CA ASP A 324 1.95 -28.50 9.58
C ASP A 324 2.96 -28.37 8.41
N THR A 325 2.46 -28.50 7.18
CA THR A 325 3.13 -28.16 5.93
C THR A 325 2.48 -26.91 5.37
N VAL A 326 3.26 -25.85 5.09
CA VAL A 326 2.79 -24.69 4.30
C VAL A 326 2.16 -25.23 3.01
N PRO A 327 0.84 -25.11 2.80
CA PRO A 327 0.22 -25.69 1.62
C PRO A 327 0.79 -25.03 0.37
N ALA A 328 0.94 -25.80 -0.71
CA ALA A 328 1.08 -25.22 -2.04
C ALA A 328 -0.07 -24.22 -2.25
N LEU A 329 0.24 -23.05 -2.82
CA LEU A 329 -0.74 -21.99 -3.03
C LEU A 329 -1.94 -22.55 -3.80
N HIS A 330 -3.16 -22.31 -3.31
CA HIS A 330 -4.36 -22.80 -3.98
C HIS A 330 -4.38 -22.33 -5.43
N LYS A 331 -4.85 -23.16 -6.37
CA LYS A 331 -4.84 -22.86 -7.81
C LYS A 331 -5.50 -21.52 -8.15
N ASP A 332 -6.57 -21.19 -7.44
CA ASP A 332 -7.26 -19.90 -7.60
C ASP A 332 -6.45 -18.73 -7.02
N ALA A 333 -5.74 -18.93 -5.91
CA ALA A 333 -4.86 -17.91 -5.35
C ALA A 333 -3.62 -17.67 -6.24
N LEU A 334 -3.09 -18.70 -6.90
CA LEU A 334 -2.06 -18.59 -7.93
C LEU A 334 -2.53 -17.73 -9.12
N ALA A 335 -3.73 -18.00 -9.63
CA ALA A 335 -4.35 -17.22 -10.70
C ALA A 335 -4.64 -15.78 -10.28
N SER A 336 -4.78 -15.53 -8.98
CA SER A 336 -5.01 -14.22 -8.37
C SER A 336 -3.74 -13.53 -7.88
N LEU A 337 -2.52 -13.92 -8.27
CA LEU A 337 -1.31 -13.16 -7.91
C LEU A 337 -1.05 -11.97 -8.85
N VAL A 338 -1.32 -12.15 -10.14
CA VAL A 338 -1.14 -11.13 -11.19
C VAL A 338 -2.26 -11.25 -12.22
N VAL A 339 -2.65 -10.13 -12.81
CA VAL A 339 -3.73 -10.08 -13.81
C VAL A 339 -3.20 -9.68 -15.17
N LYS A 340 -3.82 -10.19 -16.25
CA LYS A 340 -3.51 -9.82 -17.64
C LYS A 340 -3.97 -8.40 -18.02
N HIS A 341 -4.80 -7.78 -17.19
CA HIS A 341 -5.40 -6.46 -17.42
C HIS A 341 -5.21 -5.61 -16.15
N THR A 342 -5.00 -4.30 -16.28
CA THR A 342 -4.66 -3.40 -15.17
C THR A 342 -5.80 -3.31 -14.14
N THR A 343 -5.64 -3.84 -12.92
CA THR A 343 -6.70 -3.77 -11.88
C THR A 343 -6.36 -2.87 -10.70
N GLU A 344 -5.13 -2.92 -10.16
CA GLU A 344 -4.75 -2.13 -8.97
C GLU A 344 -3.70 -1.08 -9.29
N ARG A 345 -4.13 0.18 -9.38
CA ARG A 345 -3.22 1.33 -9.56
C ARG A 345 -2.18 1.35 -8.45
N LEU A 346 -0.99 1.90 -8.74
CA LEU A 346 0.11 2.04 -7.77
C LEU A 346 -0.34 2.58 -6.40
N SER A 347 -1.22 3.59 -6.37
CA SER A 347 -1.74 4.19 -5.12
C SER A 347 -2.65 3.29 -4.29
N ARG A 348 -3.18 2.20 -4.86
CA ARG A 348 -4.05 1.21 -4.19
C ARG A 348 -3.28 0.02 -3.64
N ARG A 349 -1.97 -0.05 -3.88
CA ARG A 349 -1.09 -1.12 -3.38
C ARG A 349 -0.67 -0.95 -1.90
N CYS A 350 -1.44 -0.16 -1.14
CA CYS A 350 -1.29 0.03 0.30
C CYS A 350 -2.61 0.56 0.90
N GLY A 351 -2.71 0.58 2.23
CA GLY A 351 -3.87 1.04 2.96
C GLY A 351 -5.03 0.03 2.96
N ARG A 352 -6.23 0.52 3.25
CA ARG A 352 -7.42 -0.33 3.36
C ARG A 352 -7.84 -0.85 1.97
N PRO A 353 -8.19 -2.13 1.86
CA PRO A 353 -8.68 -2.66 0.59
C PRO A 353 -10.02 -2.00 0.23
N LYS A 354 -10.25 -1.79 -1.06
CA LYS A 354 -11.55 -1.31 -1.56
C LYS A 354 -12.62 -2.38 -1.36
N LYS A 355 -13.85 -1.93 -1.12
CA LYS A 355 -14.98 -2.82 -0.81
C LYS A 355 -15.16 -3.93 -1.84
N ASP A 356 -15.14 -3.59 -3.12
CA ASP A 356 -15.42 -4.54 -4.20
C ASP A 356 -14.28 -5.54 -4.41
N SER A 357 -13.03 -5.05 -4.52
CA SER A 357 -11.85 -5.91 -4.62
C SER A 357 -11.72 -6.86 -3.42
N TYR A 358 -11.96 -6.35 -2.21
CA TYR A 358 -11.94 -7.14 -0.99
C TYR A 358 -12.95 -8.30 -1.00
N GLN A 359 -14.16 -8.08 -1.53
CA GLN A 359 -15.19 -9.13 -1.54
C GLN A 359 -14.80 -10.30 -2.45
N LEU A 360 -14.06 -10.02 -3.52
CA LEU A 360 -13.50 -11.06 -4.40
C LEU A 360 -12.37 -11.83 -3.71
N ASP A 361 -11.50 -11.12 -2.98
CA ASP A 361 -10.33 -11.72 -2.33
C ASP A 361 -10.66 -12.44 -1.02
N ARG A 362 -11.82 -12.17 -0.41
CA ARG A 362 -12.18 -12.65 0.94
C ARG A 362 -12.02 -14.16 1.08
N GLY A 363 -12.42 -14.93 0.07
CA GLY A 363 -12.28 -16.39 0.06
C GLY A 363 -10.85 -16.91 -0.03
N LEU A 364 -9.90 -16.04 -0.43
CA LEU A 364 -8.48 -16.38 -0.57
C LEU A 364 -7.67 -16.06 0.69
N LEU A 365 -8.23 -15.30 1.64
CA LEU A 365 -7.57 -14.87 2.88
C LEU A 365 -7.48 -16.01 3.90
N THR A 366 -6.60 -16.96 3.63
CA THR A 366 -6.20 -18.04 4.54
C THR A 366 -4.72 -17.91 4.87
N ARG A 367 -4.28 -18.35 6.05
CA ARG A 367 -2.87 -18.29 6.44
C ARG A 367 -1.98 -19.00 5.41
N GLY A 368 -2.41 -20.18 4.94
CA GLY A 368 -1.70 -20.94 3.90
C GLY A 368 -1.48 -20.13 2.62
N ASN A 369 -2.53 -19.49 2.09
CA ASN A 369 -2.40 -18.67 0.88
C ASN A 369 -1.55 -17.40 1.10
N LEU A 370 -1.60 -16.80 2.30
CA LEU A 370 -0.85 -15.59 2.64
C LEU A 370 0.64 -15.86 2.93
N GLN A 371 0.98 -17.08 3.35
CA GLN A 371 2.35 -17.51 3.68
C GLN A 371 3.02 -18.38 2.60
N ALA A 372 2.29 -18.88 1.60
CA ALA A 372 2.83 -19.74 0.54
C ALA A 372 4.14 -19.19 -0.08
N ASP A 373 5.12 -20.05 -0.32
CA ASP A 373 6.38 -19.63 -0.95
C ASP A 373 6.15 -19.28 -2.44
N LEU A 374 6.65 -18.11 -2.87
CA LEU A 374 6.53 -17.64 -4.25
C LEU A 374 7.86 -17.71 -5.01
N ALA A 375 8.96 -18.06 -4.35
CA ALA A 375 10.30 -18.00 -4.94
C ALA A 375 10.46 -18.89 -6.18
N SER A 376 9.81 -20.06 -6.17
CA SER A 376 9.84 -21.03 -7.27
C SER A 376 8.82 -20.74 -8.38
N LEU A 377 7.99 -19.70 -8.24
CA LEU A 377 6.97 -19.39 -9.23
C LEU A 377 7.53 -18.54 -10.37
N ASP A 378 7.33 -19.01 -11.60
CA ASP A 378 7.56 -18.21 -12.81
C ASP A 378 6.26 -17.55 -13.29
N VAL A 379 5.65 -16.77 -12.40
CA VAL A 379 4.42 -16.02 -12.67
C VAL A 379 4.78 -14.55 -12.81
N ARG A 380 4.40 -13.93 -13.93
CA ARG A 380 4.56 -12.49 -14.18
C ARG A 380 3.36 -11.92 -14.92
N GLY A 381 3.00 -10.68 -14.61
CA GLY A 381 1.91 -9.98 -15.28
C GLY A 381 2.12 -8.47 -15.30
N PRO A 382 1.31 -7.74 -16.09
CA PRO A 382 1.41 -6.28 -16.18
C PRO A 382 1.08 -5.57 -14.87
N GLU A 383 0.25 -6.16 -13.99
CA GLU A 383 -0.22 -5.53 -12.75
C GLU A 383 -0.46 -6.56 -11.63
N LEU A 384 -0.40 -6.10 -10.38
CA LEU A 384 -0.67 -6.87 -9.17
C LEU A 384 -2.17 -6.90 -8.85
N THR A 385 -2.62 -7.93 -8.14
CA THR A 385 -3.99 -8.02 -7.63
C THR A 385 -4.12 -7.42 -6.23
N SER A 386 -5.36 -7.15 -5.83
CA SER A 386 -5.68 -6.74 -4.46
C SER A 386 -5.36 -7.83 -3.43
N PHE A 387 -5.52 -9.11 -3.78
CA PHE A 387 -5.08 -10.22 -2.95
C PHE A 387 -3.56 -10.19 -2.71
N PHE A 388 -2.76 -9.97 -3.76
CA PHE A 388 -1.30 -9.86 -3.64
C PHE A 388 -0.88 -8.70 -2.72
N VAL A 389 -1.59 -7.57 -2.80
CA VAL A 389 -1.37 -6.42 -1.91
C VAL A 389 -1.64 -6.80 -0.46
N LEU A 390 -2.79 -7.41 -0.16
CA LEU A 390 -3.16 -7.86 1.19
C LEU A 390 -2.15 -8.89 1.73
N ARG A 391 -1.66 -9.78 0.87
CA ARG A 391 -0.61 -10.73 1.20
C ARG A 391 0.69 -10.02 1.60
N CYS A 392 1.15 -9.05 0.83
CA CYS A 392 2.35 -8.28 1.16
C CYS A 392 2.20 -7.51 2.47
N GLN A 393 1.02 -6.92 2.72
CA GLN A 393 0.73 -6.23 3.98
C GLN A 393 0.78 -7.19 5.16
N TYR A 394 0.14 -8.36 5.05
CA TYR A 394 0.19 -9.41 6.06
C TYR A 394 1.63 -9.83 6.35
N ASN A 395 2.42 -10.14 5.31
CA ASN A 395 3.81 -10.54 5.46
C ASN A 395 4.70 -9.43 6.02
N ALA A 396 4.37 -8.15 5.82
CA ALA A 396 5.10 -7.07 6.48
C ALA A 396 4.78 -7.02 8.00
N PHE A 397 3.53 -7.21 8.41
CA PHE A 397 3.14 -7.19 9.84
C PHE A 397 3.50 -8.46 10.63
N PHE A 398 3.58 -9.61 9.96
CA PHE A 398 3.75 -10.93 10.58
C PHE A 398 4.93 -11.73 10.03
N GLY A 399 5.78 -11.09 9.22
CA GLY A 399 6.79 -11.71 8.35
C GLY A 399 7.58 -12.88 8.91
N SER A 400 7.86 -13.80 8.00
CA SER A 400 8.28 -15.18 8.21
C SER A 400 9.43 -15.34 9.21
N GLU A 401 9.24 -16.25 10.17
CA GLU A 401 10.30 -16.80 11.02
C GLU A 401 11.49 -17.35 10.19
N HIS A 402 11.33 -17.56 8.86
CA HIS A 402 12.40 -17.95 7.94
C HIS A 402 13.38 -16.85 7.49
N GLU A 403 13.07 -15.55 7.62
CA GLU A 403 14.04 -14.51 7.20
C GLU A 403 15.28 -14.47 8.12
N ALA A 404 15.13 -14.85 9.39
CA ALA A 404 16.25 -14.98 10.33
C ALA A 404 17.26 -16.07 9.92
N SER A 405 16.82 -17.11 9.20
CA SER A 405 17.68 -18.20 8.74
C SER A 405 18.35 -17.92 7.37
N ARG A 406 17.79 -17.03 6.55
CA ARG A 406 18.33 -16.70 5.21
C ARG A 406 19.41 -15.61 5.23
N GLN A 407 19.56 -14.87 6.33
CA GLN A 407 20.59 -13.82 6.49
C GLN A 407 21.99 -14.35 6.86
N GLY A 408 22.19 -15.68 6.85
CA GLY A 408 23.42 -16.34 7.30
C GLY A 408 24.52 -16.60 6.26
N SER A 409 24.38 -16.20 4.99
CA SER A 409 25.44 -16.41 4.00
C SER A 409 26.14 -15.10 3.62
N PRO A 410 27.40 -14.88 4.04
CA PRO A 410 28.23 -13.82 3.50
C PRO A 410 28.50 -14.09 2.02
N LEU A 411 28.44 -13.04 1.20
CA LEU A 411 29.04 -13.06 -0.14
C LEU A 411 30.52 -13.46 -0.02
N PRO A 412 31.07 -14.30 -0.92
CA PRO A 412 32.46 -14.70 -0.82
C PRO A 412 33.36 -13.51 -1.13
N ASN A 413 34.13 -13.08 -0.13
CA ASN A 413 35.25 -12.17 -0.34
C ASN A 413 36.31 -12.86 -1.20
N ALA A 414 36.78 -12.14 -2.20
CA ALA A 414 37.91 -12.53 -3.02
C ALA A 414 39.22 -12.46 -2.21
N ALA A 415 40.14 -13.36 -2.59
CA ALA A 415 41.55 -13.47 -2.19
C ALA A 415 41.85 -14.11 -0.82
N GLU A 416 42.20 -15.40 -0.84
CA GLU A 416 43.57 -15.81 -0.52
C GLU A 416 43.87 -17.19 -1.13
N GLU A 417 44.97 -17.22 -1.87
CA GLU A 417 45.50 -18.32 -2.66
C GLU A 417 46.37 -19.21 -1.78
N ARG A 418 45.97 -20.47 -1.53
CA ARG A 418 46.91 -21.55 -1.15
C ARG A 418 46.51 -22.89 -1.76
N LEU A 419 47.48 -23.43 -2.49
CA LEU A 419 47.49 -24.71 -3.21
C LEU A 419 47.25 -25.91 -2.29
N SER A 420 46.43 -26.88 -2.75
CA SER A 420 46.57 -28.34 -2.55
C SER A 420 45.46 -29.09 -3.31
N GLU A 421 45.81 -29.82 -4.38
CA GLU A 421 44.97 -30.83 -5.07
C GLU A 421 45.32 -32.27 -4.57
N PRO A 422 44.64 -33.35 -5.01
CA PRO A 422 43.20 -33.63 -4.94
C PRO A 422 42.91 -35.04 -4.41
N THR A 423 41.66 -35.34 -4.03
CA THR A 423 41.15 -36.72 -4.11
C THR A 423 39.73 -36.73 -4.65
N ARG A 424 39.54 -37.54 -5.70
CA ARG A 424 38.39 -37.62 -6.59
C ARG A 424 37.22 -38.37 -5.95
N THR A 425 36.00 -37.85 -6.13
CA THR A 425 34.80 -38.64 -6.40
C THR A 425 33.80 -37.82 -7.21
N CYS A 426 33.43 -38.33 -8.39
CA CYS A 426 32.55 -37.72 -9.38
C CYS A 426 31.07 -37.71 -8.97
N SER A 427 30.38 -36.63 -9.33
CA SER A 427 28.94 -36.58 -9.65
C SER A 427 28.74 -35.52 -10.75
N PRO A 428 27.75 -35.65 -11.66
CA PRO A 428 27.72 -34.90 -12.92
C PRO A 428 27.33 -33.43 -12.69
N PRO A 429 27.84 -32.47 -13.49
CA PRO A 429 27.50 -31.07 -13.31
C PRO A 429 26.12 -30.77 -13.91
N VAL A 430 25.26 -30.13 -13.11
CA VAL A 430 24.12 -29.36 -13.60
C VAL A 430 24.68 -28.08 -14.20
N GLU A 431 24.54 -27.89 -15.52
CA GLU A 431 24.95 -26.66 -16.21
C GLU A 431 24.24 -25.44 -15.62
N ARG A 432 24.97 -24.61 -14.87
CA ARG A 432 24.54 -23.27 -14.52
C ARG A 432 24.77 -22.35 -15.73
N LEU A 433 23.68 -21.82 -16.27
CA LEU A 433 23.73 -20.79 -17.31
C LEU A 433 24.46 -19.54 -16.79
N THR A 434 25.40 -19.02 -17.56
CA THR A 434 26.13 -17.80 -17.22
C THR A 434 25.23 -16.56 -17.38
N LEU A 435 25.54 -15.48 -16.67
CA LEU A 435 24.78 -14.21 -16.72
C LEU A 435 24.62 -13.69 -18.16
N GLU A 436 25.64 -13.86 -19.01
CA GLU A 436 25.57 -13.50 -20.43
C GLU A 436 24.62 -14.39 -21.24
N GLN A 437 24.50 -15.67 -20.89
CA GLN A 437 23.55 -16.60 -21.52
C GLN A 437 22.11 -16.26 -21.11
N SER A 438 21.86 -15.88 -19.86
CA SER A 438 20.55 -15.40 -19.40
C SER A 438 20.14 -14.10 -20.10
N ILE A 439 21.07 -13.15 -20.28
CA ILE A 439 20.82 -11.90 -21.01
C ILE A 439 20.57 -12.16 -22.51
N ARG A 440 21.29 -13.10 -23.12
CA ARG A 440 21.04 -13.54 -24.51
C ARG A 440 19.68 -14.20 -24.67
N ASN A 441 19.29 -15.08 -23.74
CA ASN A 441 18.01 -15.79 -23.79
C ASN A 441 16.83 -14.82 -23.62
N PHE A 442 16.98 -13.82 -22.75
CA PHE A 442 16.01 -12.74 -22.58
C PHE A 442 15.84 -11.87 -23.85
N ARG A 443 16.94 -11.57 -24.56
CA ARG A 443 16.89 -10.86 -25.85
C ARG A 443 16.24 -11.69 -26.95
N LYS A 444 16.49 -13.00 -27.01
CA LYS A 444 15.87 -13.91 -28.00
C LYS A 444 14.35 -14.02 -27.80
N GLN A 445 13.89 -14.16 -26.56
CA GLN A 445 12.45 -14.24 -26.23
C GLN A 445 11.69 -12.93 -26.52
N SER A 446 12.36 -11.78 -26.33
CA SER A 446 11.79 -10.46 -26.69
C SER A 446 11.61 -10.29 -28.21
N VAL A 447 12.47 -10.89 -29.03
CA VAL A 447 12.39 -10.83 -30.49
C VAL A 447 11.34 -11.82 -31.04
N GLU A 448 11.20 -13.00 -30.45
CA GLU A 448 10.17 -13.98 -30.82
C GLU A 448 8.74 -13.50 -30.47
N SER A 449 8.58 -12.78 -29.35
CA SER A 449 7.30 -12.14 -28.99
C SER A 449 6.88 -11.03 -29.96
N VAL A 450 7.83 -10.37 -30.64
CA VAL A 450 7.54 -9.35 -31.67
C VAL A 450 7.23 -10.02 -33.02
N ARG A 451 7.88 -11.15 -33.32
CA ARG A 451 7.70 -11.89 -34.57
C ARG A 451 6.39 -12.68 -34.62
N ALA A 452 5.88 -13.13 -33.47
CA ALA A 452 4.58 -13.82 -33.37
C ALA A 452 3.35 -12.90 -33.57
N GLY A 453 3.54 -11.58 -33.69
CA GLY A 453 2.47 -10.59 -33.83
C GLY A 453 2.29 -9.98 -35.23
N LEU A 454 3.04 -10.44 -36.24
CA LEU A 454 2.97 -9.89 -37.60
C LEU A 454 2.66 -10.98 -38.63
N SER A 455 1.43 -11.00 -39.12
CA SER A 455 1.06 -11.71 -40.35
C SER A 455 1.49 -10.87 -41.56
N PRO A 456 1.95 -11.50 -42.67
CA PRO A 456 2.49 -10.77 -43.82
C PRO A 456 1.37 -10.20 -44.69
N ILE A 457 1.46 -8.91 -45.02
CA ILE A 457 0.71 -8.30 -46.12
C ILE A 457 1.65 -8.20 -47.31
N THR A 458 1.32 -8.93 -48.37
CA THR A 458 1.98 -8.94 -49.67
C THR A 458 1.72 -7.61 -50.40
N GLU A 459 2.79 -7.03 -50.95
CA GLU A 459 2.73 -5.88 -51.84
C GLU A 459 2.14 -6.24 -53.21
N SER A 460 1.25 -5.40 -53.73
CA SER A 460 1.16 -5.16 -55.17
C SER A 460 0.67 -3.73 -55.44
N SER A 461 1.48 -3.02 -56.21
CA SER A 461 1.37 -1.64 -56.68
C SER A 461 0.47 -1.52 -57.93
N SER A 462 -0.25 -0.39 -58.07
CA SER A 462 -0.19 0.56 -59.24
C SER A 462 -1.49 1.34 -59.53
N VAL A 463 -1.36 2.68 -59.51
CA VAL A 463 -1.69 3.67 -60.59
C VAL A 463 -3.17 3.98 -61.00
N THR A 464 -3.56 5.23 -60.66
CA THR A 464 -4.43 6.26 -61.33
C THR A 464 -5.72 5.91 -62.11
N SER A 465 -6.81 6.64 -61.81
CA SER A 465 -7.47 7.64 -62.71
C SER A 465 -8.93 7.91 -62.31
N SER A 466 -9.31 9.19 -62.39
CA SER A 466 -10.61 9.81 -62.11
C SER A 466 -11.74 9.42 -63.08
N ARG A 467 -13.00 9.28 -62.61
CA ARG A 467 -14.20 10.07 -63.00
C ARG A 467 -15.54 9.47 -62.50
N GLU A 468 -16.39 10.37 -62.00
CA GLU A 468 -17.86 10.44 -62.15
C GLU A 468 -18.79 9.46 -61.41
N SER A 469 -19.24 9.91 -60.24
CA SER A 469 -20.64 10.23 -59.87
C SER A 469 -21.80 9.47 -60.53
N ILE A 470 -22.44 8.55 -59.78
CA ILE A 470 -23.91 8.41 -59.74
C ILE A 470 -24.34 8.19 -58.28
N ALA A 471 -25.35 8.95 -57.87
CA ALA A 471 -25.83 9.11 -56.51
C ALA A 471 -26.88 8.06 -56.09
N LEU A 472 -27.07 8.02 -54.76
CA LEU A 472 -28.25 7.58 -54.00
C LEU A 472 -28.33 6.11 -53.56
N GLY A 473 -27.70 5.85 -52.41
CA GLY A 473 -28.15 4.88 -51.42
C GLY A 473 -27.70 5.35 -50.05
N ARG A 474 -28.60 5.93 -49.25
CA ARG A 474 -28.37 6.37 -47.86
C ARG A 474 -27.79 5.20 -47.04
N ALA A 475 -26.49 5.23 -46.79
CA ALA A 475 -25.87 4.54 -45.67
C ALA A 475 -25.47 5.62 -44.66
N GLN A 476 -26.13 5.59 -43.50
CA GLN A 476 -25.86 6.50 -42.40
C GLN A 476 -24.38 6.38 -42.03
N ALA A 477 -23.67 7.50 -42.13
CA ALA A 477 -22.35 7.65 -41.56
C ALA A 477 -22.42 7.27 -40.08
N SER A 478 -21.60 6.31 -39.67
CA SER A 478 -21.27 6.12 -38.27
C SER A 478 -20.81 7.46 -37.70
N PRO A 479 -21.33 7.92 -36.55
CA PRO A 479 -20.94 9.21 -35.98
C PRO A 479 -19.44 9.15 -35.68
N SER A 480 -18.68 10.11 -36.21
CA SER A 480 -17.36 10.44 -35.68
C SER A 480 -17.47 10.59 -34.15
N PRO A 481 -16.59 9.98 -33.34
CA PRO A 481 -16.73 10.08 -31.89
C PRO A 481 -16.68 11.56 -31.49
N GLU A 482 -17.74 12.04 -30.83
CA GLU A 482 -17.79 13.39 -30.29
C GLU A 482 -16.53 13.62 -29.41
N PRO A 483 -15.90 14.80 -29.51
CA PRO A 483 -14.73 15.09 -28.68
C PRO A 483 -15.12 14.97 -27.21
N ILE A 484 -14.43 14.10 -26.48
CA ILE A 484 -14.67 13.89 -25.04
C ILE A 484 -14.43 15.22 -24.33
N ARG A 485 -15.41 15.69 -23.56
CA ARG A 485 -15.30 16.96 -22.81
C ARG A 485 -15.24 16.71 -21.31
N VAL A 486 -14.26 17.28 -20.65
CA VAL A 486 -14.14 17.27 -19.19
C VAL A 486 -14.96 18.42 -18.59
N LEU A 487 -15.85 18.09 -17.67
CA LEU A 487 -16.71 19.03 -16.94
C LEU A 487 -16.20 19.25 -15.53
N PHE A 488 -16.02 20.50 -15.12
CA PHE A 488 -15.79 20.88 -13.73
C PHE A 488 -17.12 21.37 -13.13
N ARG A 489 -17.66 20.67 -12.13
CA ARG A 489 -18.99 20.94 -11.57
C ARG A 489 -18.94 21.24 -10.07
N ALA A 490 -19.57 22.33 -9.64
CA ALA A 490 -19.84 22.59 -8.23
C ALA A 490 -21.24 22.11 -7.84
N TYR A 491 -21.42 21.82 -6.56
CA TYR A 491 -22.70 21.50 -5.97
C TYR A 491 -23.15 22.64 -5.06
N SER A 492 -24.29 23.25 -5.39
CA SER A 492 -24.93 24.30 -4.60
C SER A 492 -26.44 24.19 -4.75
N ASP A 493 -27.20 24.56 -3.72
CA ASP A 493 -28.66 24.58 -3.74
C ASP A 493 -29.31 23.25 -4.19
N GLY A 494 -28.68 22.13 -3.81
CA GLY A 494 -29.16 20.79 -4.14
C GLY A 494 -28.93 20.35 -5.59
N ARG A 495 -28.15 21.10 -6.39
CA ARG A 495 -27.93 20.82 -7.81
C ARG A 495 -26.47 21.01 -8.23
N PHE A 496 -26.09 20.30 -9.30
CA PHE A 496 -24.77 20.44 -9.91
C PHE A 496 -24.76 21.46 -11.04
N HIS A 497 -23.87 22.44 -10.96
CA HIS A 497 -23.67 23.46 -11.98
C HIS A 497 -22.28 23.33 -12.58
N THR A 498 -22.18 23.36 -13.92
CA THR A 498 -20.88 23.32 -14.61
C THR A 498 -20.22 24.69 -14.53
N ILE A 499 -19.08 24.76 -13.85
CA ILE A 499 -18.27 25.98 -13.74
C ILE A 499 -17.33 26.11 -14.93
N LYS A 500 -16.81 24.98 -15.42
CA LYS A 500 -15.86 24.98 -16.53
C LYS A 500 -16.00 23.72 -17.37
N GLN A 501 -15.76 23.84 -18.66
CA GLN A 501 -15.76 22.74 -19.62
C GLN A 501 -14.52 22.84 -20.49
N VAL A 502 -13.84 21.72 -20.68
CA VAL A 502 -12.55 21.67 -21.37
C VAL A 502 -12.53 20.47 -22.31
N ASP A 503 -11.92 20.62 -23.48
CA ASP A 503 -11.69 19.50 -24.39
C ASP A 503 -10.68 18.51 -23.78
N ALA A 504 -11.00 17.22 -23.78
CA ALA A 504 -10.12 16.17 -23.30
C ALA A 504 -9.09 15.72 -24.34
N GLY A 505 -9.12 16.26 -25.58
CA GLY A 505 -8.08 16.02 -26.58
C GLY A 505 -6.72 16.63 -26.22
N ASP A 506 -6.69 17.60 -25.27
CA ASP A 506 -5.49 18.24 -24.76
C ASP A 506 -5.37 18.12 -23.23
N PRO A 507 -4.51 17.21 -22.72
CA PRO A 507 -4.27 17.06 -21.28
C PRO A 507 -3.81 18.35 -20.60
N THR A 508 -3.11 19.23 -21.32
CA THR A 508 -2.58 20.48 -20.77
C THR A 508 -3.68 21.50 -20.51
N ALA A 509 -4.75 21.49 -21.31
CA ALA A 509 -5.93 22.33 -21.09
C ALA A 509 -6.67 21.93 -19.80
N VAL A 510 -6.83 20.63 -19.55
CA VAL A 510 -7.48 20.11 -18.32
C VAL A 510 -6.65 20.44 -17.09
N LEU A 511 -5.33 20.30 -17.17
CA LEU A 511 -4.40 20.73 -16.11
C LEU A 511 -4.52 22.23 -15.82
N LYS A 512 -4.56 23.07 -16.87
CA LYS A 512 -4.69 24.53 -16.73
C LYS A 512 -5.99 24.90 -16.03
N ALA A 513 -7.10 24.26 -16.41
CA ALA A 513 -8.40 24.47 -15.75
C ALA A 513 -8.40 24.05 -14.27
N GLY A 514 -7.80 22.90 -13.95
CA GLY A 514 -7.65 22.47 -12.55
C GLY A 514 -6.83 23.45 -11.72
N ARG A 515 -5.71 23.96 -12.26
CA ARG A 515 -4.87 24.95 -11.58
C ARG A 515 -5.60 26.28 -11.36
N GLU A 516 -6.35 26.74 -12.34
CA GLU A 516 -7.13 27.97 -12.24
C GLU A 516 -8.20 27.89 -11.15
N LEU A 517 -8.95 26.79 -11.08
CA LEU A 517 -9.94 26.57 -10.04
C LEU A 517 -9.29 26.46 -8.65
N THR A 518 -8.13 25.83 -8.55
CA THR A 518 -7.34 25.80 -7.30
C THR A 518 -6.90 27.20 -6.87
N ASN A 519 -6.50 28.06 -7.81
CA ASN A 519 -6.15 29.46 -7.53
C ASN A 519 -7.37 30.28 -7.07
N GLN A 520 -8.57 29.93 -7.52
CA GLN A 520 -9.84 30.50 -7.05
C GLN A 520 -10.30 29.92 -5.69
N LYS A 521 -9.40 29.22 -4.97
CA LYS A 521 -9.69 28.55 -3.71
C LYS A 521 -10.80 27.50 -3.84
N MET A 522 -10.84 26.77 -4.96
CA MET A 522 -11.67 25.58 -5.11
C MET A 522 -10.82 24.32 -4.94
N MET A 523 -11.32 23.35 -4.20
CA MET A 523 -10.79 21.99 -4.14
C MET A 523 -11.34 21.17 -5.29
N LEU A 524 -10.54 20.24 -5.79
CA LEU A 524 -10.89 19.35 -6.88
C LEU A 524 -11.11 17.94 -6.31
N LEU A 525 -12.21 17.34 -6.71
CA LEU A 525 -12.66 16.04 -6.27
C LEU A 525 -12.86 15.15 -7.49
N SER A 526 -12.34 13.93 -7.39
CA SER A 526 -12.71 12.87 -8.32
C SER A 526 -14.19 12.54 -8.21
N VAL A 527 -14.70 11.75 -9.16
CA VAL A 527 -16.07 11.23 -9.08
C VAL A 527 -16.29 10.41 -7.80
N ASP A 528 -15.25 9.80 -7.22
CA ASP A 528 -15.26 9.07 -5.93
C ASP A 528 -15.19 10.00 -4.70
N LEU A 529 -15.31 11.31 -4.88
CA LEU A 529 -15.19 12.33 -3.82
C LEU A 529 -13.83 12.29 -3.08
N GLY A 530 -12.83 11.64 -3.66
CA GLY A 530 -11.44 11.77 -3.21
C GLY A 530 -10.83 13.06 -3.72
N PHE A 531 -10.14 13.80 -2.85
CA PHE A 531 -9.38 14.99 -3.22
C PHE A 531 -8.27 14.64 -4.21
N ILE A 532 -8.18 15.41 -5.29
CA ILE A 532 -7.20 15.21 -6.36
C ILE A 532 -6.45 16.51 -6.63
N SER A 533 -5.21 16.42 -7.09
CA SER A 533 -4.44 17.59 -7.55
C SER A 533 -4.80 17.95 -8.99
N PRO A 534 -4.46 19.17 -9.47
CA PRO A 534 -4.65 19.56 -10.87
C PRO A 534 -3.99 18.61 -11.88
N GLU A 535 -2.82 18.05 -11.53
CA GLU A 535 -2.09 17.06 -12.33
C GLU A 535 -2.87 15.76 -12.49
N GLN A 536 -3.76 15.46 -11.54
CA GLN A 536 -4.58 14.26 -11.54
C GLN A 536 -5.94 14.47 -12.22
N CYS A 537 -6.31 15.71 -12.60
CA CYS A 537 -7.63 16.00 -13.18
C CYS A 537 -7.87 15.29 -14.51
N PHE A 538 -6.88 15.28 -15.40
CA PHE A 538 -7.00 14.64 -16.71
C PHE A 538 -7.28 13.14 -16.56
N GLU A 539 -6.42 12.44 -15.83
CA GLU A 539 -6.57 11.01 -15.58
C GLU A 539 -7.88 10.71 -14.85
N ASN A 540 -8.25 11.48 -13.82
CA ASN A 540 -9.48 11.22 -13.07
C ASN A 540 -10.77 11.52 -13.85
N ALA A 541 -10.74 12.51 -14.76
CA ALA A 541 -11.87 12.79 -15.64
C ALA A 541 -12.09 11.65 -16.63
N LEU A 542 -11.02 11.11 -17.23
CA LEU A 542 -11.12 10.01 -18.19
C LEU A 542 -11.42 8.64 -17.55
N VAL A 543 -11.09 8.50 -16.27
CA VAL A 543 -11.38 7.30 -15.48
C VAL A 543 -12.87 7.14 -15.18
N SER A 544 -13.62 8.24 -15.20
CA SER A 544 -15.06 8.21 -14.98
C SER A 544 -15.80 8.30 -16.32
N ASP A 545 -16.82 7.47 -16.47
CA ASP A 545 -17.80 7.57 -17.55
C ASP A 545 -18.58 8.90 -17.57
N LEU A 546 -18.42 9.70 -16.49
CA LEU A 546 -19.03 11.01 -16.33
C LEU A 546 -18.17 12.15 -16.91
N HIS A 547 -16.89 11.91 -17.21
CA HIS A 547 -15.92 12.94 -17.59
C HIS A 547 -15.98 14.19 -16.71
N THR A 548 -16.23 14.01 -15.40
CA THR A 548 -16.56 15.12 -14.49
C THR A 548 -15.58 15.18 -13.32
N ILE A 549 -15.09 16.38 -13.03
CA ILE A 549 -14.36 16.73 -11.81
C ILE A 549 -15.30 17.58 -10.95
N PHE A 550 -15.52 17.19 -9.71
CA PHE A 550 -16.31 17.97 -8.78
C PHE A 550 -15.45 19.03 -8.09
N THR A 551 -16.05 20.17 -7.75
CA THR A 551 -15.36 21.25 -7.06
C THR A 551 -16.11 21.74 -5.84
N LEU A 552 -15.37 22.06 -4.77
CA LEU A 552 -15.90 22.63 -3.53
C LEU A 552 -15.06 23.83 -3.11
N PRO A 553 -15.63 24.87 -2.47
CA PRO A 553 -14.83 25.94 -1.87
C PRO A 553 -13.84 25.38 -0.85
N ALA A 554 -12.58 25.86 -0.83
CA ALA A 554 -11.52 25.35 0.04
C ALA A 554 -11.75 25.57 1.54
N ASN A 555 -12.67 26.47 1.89
CA ASN A 555 -13.12 26.67 3.27
C ASN A 555 -14.14 25.62 3.72
N ASP A 556 -14.69 24.84 2.78
CA ASP A 556 -15.68 23.81 3.02
C ASP A 556 -15.06 22.41 2.82
N LEU A 557 -14.34 21.95 3.85
CA LEU A 557 -13.68 20.64 3.89
C LEU A 557 -14.64 19.47 4.10
N LYS A 558 -15.96 19.74 4.20
CA LYS A 558 -16.95 18.73 4.50
C LYS A 558 -17.60 18.26 3.20
N ILE A 559 -17.32 17.01 2.84
CA ILE A 559 -18.17 16.28 1.90
C ILE A 559 -19.48 16.01 2.64
N THR A 560 -20.58 16.63 2.20
CA THR A 560 -21.87 16.48 2.86
C THR A 560 -22.57 15.20 2.40
N PRO A 561 -23.39 14.54 3.25
CA PRO A 561 -24.17 13.37 2.85
C PRO A 561 -25.08 13.65 1.65
N GLU A 562 -25.56 14.88 1.50
CA GLU A 562 -26.35 15.33 0.36
C GLU A 562 -25.54 15.32 -0.94
N LEU A 563 -24.27 15.75 -0.89
CA LEU A 563 -23.36 15.68 -2.04
C LEU A 563 -23.03 14.24 -2.41
N GLU A 564 -22.77 13.37 -1.43
CA GLU A 564 -22.53 11.93 -1.67
C GLU A 564 -23.72 11.27 -2.36
N LYS A 565 -24.94 11.54 -1.86
CA LYS A 565 -26.18 11.05 -2.46
C LYS A 565 -26.38 11.58 -3.88
N ALA A 566 -26.11 12.86 -4.11
CA ALA A 566 -26.26 13.48 -5.43
C ALA A 566 -25.24 12.92 -6.45
N VAL A 567 -23.99 12.65 -6.04
CA VAL A 567 -23.00 11.97 -6.90
C VAL A 567 -23.43 10.54 -7.22
N GLN A 568 -23.97 9.81 -6.25
CA GLN A 568 -24.45 8.44 -6.46
C GLN A 568 -25.65 8.39 -7.43
N GLN A 569 -26.55 9.37 -7.36
CA GLN A 569 -27.64 9.53 -8.33
C GLN A 569 -27.11 9.82 -9.74
N LEU A 570 -26.16 10.76 -9.89
CA LEU A 570 -25.53 11.06 -11.18
C LEU A 570 -24.89 9.83 -11.84
N ARG A 571 -24.23 8.97 -11.04
CA ARG A 571 -23.66 7.70 -11.53
C ARG A 571 -24.74 6.75 -12.03
N THR A 572 -25.81 6.60 -11.25
CA THR A 572 -26.93 5.71 -11.57
C THR A 572 -27.63 6.16 -12.87
N ASP A 573 -27.83 7.46 -13.04
CA ASP A 573 -28.44 8.04 -14.25
C ASP A 573 -27.56 7.86 -15.48
N ALA A 574 -26.23 8.01 -15.34
CA ALA A 574 -25.29 7.75 -16.43
C ALA A 574 -25.24 6.28 -16.83
N THR A 575 -25.37 5.35 -15.88
CA THR A 575 -25.47 3.91 -16.18
C THR A 575 -26.78 3.57 -16.88
N ARG A 576 -27.90 4.24 -16.53
CA ARG A 576 -29.21 4.04 -17.18
C ARG A 576 -29.25 4.53 -18.63
N ARG A 577 -28.58 5.65 -18.94
CA ARG A 577 -28.50 6.18 -20.32
C ARG A 577 -27.68 5.30 -21.29
N ARG A 578 -26.98 4.28 -20.78
CA ARG A 578 -26.19 3.32 -21.57
C ARG A 578 -26.92 2.00 -21.87
N ARG A 579 -28.09 1.78 -21.26
CA ARG A 579 -29.00 0.68 -21.60
C ARG A 579 -30.13 1.23 -22.44
#